data_AF-A0A7V4YU02-F1
#
_entry.id   AF-A0A7V4YU02-F1
#
_cell.length_a   1.000
_cell.length_b   1.000
_cell.length_c   1.000
_cell.angle_alpha   90.00
_cell.angle_beta   90.00
_cell.angle_gamma   90.00
#
_symmetry.space_group_name_H-M   'P 1'
#
loop_
_entity.id
_entity.type
_entity.pdbx_description
1 polymer ?
#
loop_
_entity_poly.entity_id
_entity_poly.type
_entity_poly.pdbx_seq_one_letter_code
_entity_poly.pdbx_strand_id
1 'polypeptide(L)'
;MRIVLDINVLLVSLPVSRKYRPIFDALKAEAFTLLISNETLTEYEEKIGEKTKPEIAENVVRLLLNLPNVERISNIYYRWNLIANDPDDNKYTDCALAANATYVVSDDADFRVLKQTPFPPLQLLTSDEFLEILQSESV
;
A
#
# COMPACT_ATOMS: atom_id res chain seq x y z
N MET A 1 5.98 11.22 -4.35
CA MET A 1 5.97 10.49 -3.06
C MET A 1 6.10 8.99 -3.29
N ARG A 2 6.82 8.21 -2.46
CA ARG A 2 6.95 6.73 -2.57
C ARG A 2 6.22 6.06 -1.41
N ILE A 3 5.27 5.18 -1.68
CA ILE A 3 4.44 4.57 -0.63
C ILE A 3 4.26 3.07 -0.78
N VAL A 4 3.99 2.41 0.34
CA VAL A 4 3.38 1.08 0.37
C VAL A 4 1.94 1.23 0.84
N LEU A 5 1.02 0.52 0.20
CA LEU A 5 -0.40 0.58 0.51
C LEU A 5 -0.84 -0.75 1.13
N ASP A 6 -1.57 -0.71 2.23
CA ASP A 6 -2.25 -1.89 2.77
C ASP A 6 -3.38 -2.34 1.82
N ILE A 7 -3.59 -3.64 1.67
CA ILE A 7 -4.69 -4.21 0.90
C ILE A 7 -6.06 -3.68 1.32
N ASN A 8 -6.28 -3.44 2.62
CA ASN A 8 -7.56 -2.90 3.09
C ASN A 8 -7.83 -1.51 2.49
N VAL A 9 -6.78 -0.67 2.43
CA VAL A 9 -6.84 0.66 1.80
C VAL A 9 -7.06 0.52 0.29
N LEU A 10 -6.39 -0.43 -0.37
CA LEU A 10 -6.58 -0.68 -1.80
C LEU A 10 -8.03 -1.05 -2.08
N LEU A 11 -8.57 -2.03 -1.34
CA LEU A 11 -9.93 -2.53 -1.49
C LEU A 11 -10.99 -1.44 -1.37
N VAL A 12 -10.85 -0.52 -0.41
CA VAL A 12 -11.82 0.58 -0.23
C VAL A 12 -11.65 1.68 -1.29
N SER A 13 -10.49 1.77 -1.94
CA SER A 13 -10.21 2.74 -3.01
C SER A 13 -10.65 2.28 -4.40
N LEU A 14 -10.82 0.98 -4.64
CA LEU A 14 -11.19 0.44 -5.95
C LEU A 14 -12.59 0.89 -6.44
N PRO A 15 -13.68 0.86 -5.64
CA PRO A 15 -15.01 1.18 -6.15
C PRO A 15 -15.21 2.69 -6.37
N VAL A 16 -15.78 3.05 -7.52
CA VAL A 16 -15.96 4.46 -7.95
C VAL A 16 -16.83 5.29 -7.00
N SER A 17 -17.80 4.67 -6.32
CA SER A 17 -18.73 5.35 -5.41
C SER A 17 -18.21 5.56 -3.99
N ARG A 18 -16.95 5.19 -3.70
CA ARG A 18 -16.40 5.23 -2.33
C ARG A 18 -15.64 6.53 -2.07
N LYS A 19 -15.67 6.95 -0.80
CA LYS A 19 -14.89 8.09 -0.26
C LYS A 19 -13.41 8.03 -0.66
N TYR A 20 -12.83 6.83 -0.65
CA TYR A 20 -11.40 6.60 -0.89
C TYR A 20 -11.03 6.39 -2.36
N ARG A 21 -11.99 6.51 -3.28
CA ARG A 21 -11.72 6.44 -4.72
C ARG A 21 -10.59 7.36 -5.21
N PRO A 22 -10.43 8.60 -4.69
CA PRO A 22 -9.34 9.48 -5.11
C PRO A 22 -7.93 8.90 -4.91
N ILE A 23 -7.73 7.96 -3.97
CA ILE A 23 -6.44 7.28 -3.79
C ILE A 23 -6.06 6.49 -5.05
N PHE A 24 -7.01 5.70 -5.57
CA PHE A 24 -6.77 4.89 -6.77
C PHE A 24 -6.69 5.76 -8.03
N ASP A 25 -7.48 6.84 -8.10
CA ASP A 25 -7.39 7.78 -9.22
C ASP A 25 -6.05 8.54 -9.21
N ALA A 26 -5.52 8.91 -8.04
CA ALA A 26 -4.19 9.49 -7.90
C ALA A 26 -3.08 8.51 -8.31
N LEU A 27 -3.23 7.22 -7.99
CA LEU A 27 -2.33 6.17 -8.49
C LEU A 27 -2.33 6.13 -10.02
N LYS A 28 -3.52 6.14 -10.64
CA LYS A 28 -3.65 6.14 -12.11
C LYS A 28 -3.13 7.42 -12.76
N ALA A 29 -3.17 8.54 -12.04
CA ALA A 29 -2.66 9.84 -12.47
C ALA A 29 -1.17 10.03 -12.16
N GLU A 30 -0.47 8.98 -11.71
CA GLU A 30 0.97 9.00 -11.43
C GLU A 30 1.38 10.00 -10.33
N ALA A 31 0.46 10.40 -9.44
CA ALA A 31 0.72 11.36 -8.37
C ALA A 31 1.70 10.84 -7.30
N PHE A 32 1.85 9.53 -7.19
CA PHE A 32 2.80 8.88 -6.29
C PHE A 32 3.30 7.57 -6.89
N THR A 33 4.44 7.09 -6.39
CA THR A 33 4.99 5.77 -6.72
C THR A 33 4.48 4.75 -5.70
N LEU A 34 3.78 3.72 -6.17
CA LEU A 34 3.37 2.58 -5.36
C LEU A 34 4.46 1.51 -5.38
N LEU A 35 4.89 1.10 -4.20
CA LEU A 35 5.90 0.08 -3.99
C LEU A 35 5.20 -1.23 -3.62
N ILE A 36 5.48 -2.30 -4.37
CA ILE A 36 4.89 -3.63 -4.15
C ILE A 36 5.97 -4.69 -4.11
N SER A 37 5.85 -5.64 -3.20
CA SER A 37 6.62 -6.89 -3.20
C SER A 37 5.80 -8.02 -3.83
N ASN A 38 6.43 -9.18 -4.04
CA ASN A 38 5.70 -10.38 -4.45
C ASN A 38 4.65 -10.79 -3.42
N GLU A 39 5.00 -10.71 -2.14
CA GLU A 39 4.10 -11.10 -1.04
C GLU A 39 2.88 -10.17 -0.98
N THR A 40 3.07 -8.84 -1.10
CA THR A 40 1.94 -7.90 -1.15
C THR A 40 1.08 -8.11 -2.40
N LEU A 41 1.68 -8.43 -3.54
CA LEU A 41 0.93 -8.63 -4.79
C LEU A 41 0.08 -9.90 -4.74
N THR A 42 0.62 -10.98 -4.18
CA THR A 42 -0.13 -12.23 -3.95
C THR A 42 -1.30 -12.00 -3.00
N GLU A 43 -1.09 -11.28 -1.91
CA GLU A 43 -2.17 -10.93 -0.99
C GLU A 43 -3.24 -10.06 -1.66
N TYR A 44 -2.84 -9.10 -2.51
CA TYR A 44 -3.79 -8.29 -3.26
C TYR A 44 -4.68 -9.16 -4.15
N GLU A 45 -4.08 -10.10 -4.89
CA GLU A 45 -4.81 -11.02 -5.76
C GLU A 45 -5.82 -11.84 -4.94
N GLU A 46 -5.38 -12.42 -3.83
CA GLU A 46 -6.22 -13.24 -2.95
C GLU A 46 -7.39 -12.44 -2.38
N LYS A 47 -7.12 -11.32 -1.70
CA LYS A 47 -8.15 -10.52 -1.03
C LYS A 47 -9.13 -9.86 -2.00
N ILE A 48 -8.66 -9.41 -3.17
CA ILE A 48 -9.58 -8.89 -4.20
C ILE A 48 -10.45 -10.04 -4.73
N GLY A 49 -9.87 -11.23 -4.93
CA GLY A 49 -10.59 -12.42 -5.37
C GLY A 49 -11.70 -12.83 -4.40
N GLU A 50 -11.41 -12.84 -3.10
CA GLU A 50 -12.38 -13.13 -2.03
C GLU A 50 -13.56 -12.16 -2.00
N LYS A 51 -13.31 -10.86 -2.25
CA LYS A 51 -14.34 -9.82 -2.18
C LYS A 51 -15.10 -9.63 -3.50
N THR A 52 -14.58 -10.16 -4.60
CA THR A 52 -15.12 -9.95 -5.94
C THR A 52 -15.19 -11.25 -6.74
N LYS A 53 -14.41 -11.36 -7.83
CA LYS A 53 -14.23 -12.56 -8.64
C LYS A 53 -12.74 -12.71 -8.98
N PRO A 54 -12.24 -13.94 -9.17
CA PRO A 54 -10.83 -14.17 -9.53
C PRO A 54 -10.40 -13.38 -10.78
N GLU A 55 -11.27 -13.26 -11.79
CA GLU A 55 -10.92 -12.51 -13.02
C GLU A 55 -10.77 -11.01 -12.76
N ILE A 56 -11.49 -10.45 -11.79
CA ILE A 56 -11.36 -9.05 -11.40
C ILE A 56 -10.02 -8.84 -10.66
N ALA A 57 -9.65 -9.76 -9.77
CA ALA A 57 -8.39 -9.71 -9.07
C ALA A 57 -7.19 -9.76 -10.03
N GLU A 58 -7.20 -10.70 -10.96
CA GLU A 58 -6.15 -10.82 -11.99
C GLU A 58 -6.03 -9.54 -12.82
N ASN A 59 -7.16 -8.95 -13.22
CA ASN A 59 -7.18 -7.70 -13.98
C ASN A 59 -6.61 -6.52 -13.17
N VAL A 60 -6.90 -6.42 -11.87
CA VAL A 60 -6.35 -5.36 -11.02
C VAL A 60 -4.84 -5.54 -10.84
N VAL A 61 -4.37 -6.75 -10.54
CA VAL A 61 -2.94 -7.06 -10.42
C VAL A 61 -2.21 -6.74 -11.73
N ARG A 62 -2.76 -7.17 -12.87
CA ARG A 62 -2.22 -6.87 -14.18
C ARG A 62 -2.20 -5.37 -14.46
N LEU A 63 -3.24 -4.63 -14.07
CA LEU A 63 -3.25 -3.17 -14.19
C LEU A 63 -2.11 -2.55 -13.38
N LEU A 64 -1.96 -2.92 -12.10
CA LEU A 64 -0.90 -2.41 -11.23
C LEU A 64 0.49 -2.66 -11.83
N LEU A 65 0.75 -3.87 -12.33
CA LEU A 65 2.03 -4.21 -12.94
C LEU A 65 2.34 -3.46 -14.24
N ASN A 66 1.33 -2.87 -14.90
CA ASN A 66 1.49 -2.10 -16.14
C ASN A 66 1.53 -0.59 -15.90
N LEU A 67 1.30 -0.11 -14.68
CA LEU A 67 1.38 1.31 -14.36
C LEU A 67 2.85 1.75 -14.23
N PRO A 68 3.25 2.88 -14.85
CA PRO A 68 4.65 3.33 -14.87
C PRO A 68 5.17 3.77 -13.49
N ASN A 69 4.25 4.14 -12.59
CA ASN A 69 4.51 4.55 -11.21
C ASN A 69 4.33 3.41 -10.20
N VAL A 70 4.33 2.14 -10.64
CA VAL A 70 4.33 0.98 -9.74
C VAL A 70 5.69 0.29 -9.84
N GLU A 71 6.42 0.24 -8.73
CA GLU A 71 7.73 -0.41 -8.65
C GLU A 71 7.62 -1.74 -7.91
N ARG A 72 8.02 -2.82 -8.58
CA ARG A 72 8.10 -4.16 -7.98
C ARG A 72 9.46 -4.37 -7.30
N ILE A 73 9.41 -4.61 -6.01
CA ILE A 73 10.56 -4.77 -5.13
C ILE A 73 10.82 -6.27 -4.93
N SER A 74 11.83 -6.80 -5.62
CA SER A 74 12.23 -8.21 -5.53
C SER A 74 13.29 -8.50 -4.47
N ASN A 75 13.95 -7.46 -3.98
CA ASN A 75 15.21 -7.56 -3.24
C ASN A 75 15.01 -7.24 -1.75
N ILE A 76 14.09 -7.95 -1.09
CA ILE A 76 13.86 -7.83 0.36
C ILE A 76 14.74 -8.86 1.07
N TYR A 77 15.87 -8.41 1.62
CA TYR A 77 16.88 -9.28 2.22
C TYR A 77 16.86 -9.32 3.75
N TYR A 78 16.03 -8.48 4.37
CA TYR A 78 15.95 -8.33 5.82
C TYR A 78 14.49 -8.32 6.24
N ARG A 79 14.21 -8.97 7.38
CA ARG A 79 12.93 -8.92 8.07
C ARG A 79 13.11 -8.12 9.34
N TRP A 80 12.50 -6.94 9.39
CA TRP A 80 12.61 -6.06 10.55
C TRP A 80 11.69 -6.49 11.69
N ASN A 81 10.62 -7.23 11.37
CA ASN A 81 9.61 -7.70 12.32
C ASN A 81 9.07 -6.55 13.19
N LEU A 82 8.80 -5.39 12.57
CA LEU A 82 8.31 -4.20 13.27
C LEU A 82 6.90 -4.40 13.85
N ILE A 83 6.08 -5.22 13.19
CA ILE A 83 4.72 -5.56 13.62
C ILE A 83 4.79 -6.92 14.31
N ALA A 84 5.00 -6.91 15.63
CA ALA A 84 5.18 -8.13 16.41
C ALA A 84 3.85 -8.86 16.71
N ASN A 85 2.73 -8.13 16.73
CA ASN A 85 1.41 -8.68 17.06
C ASN A 85 0.78 -9.42 15.86
N ASP A 86 1.04 -8.95 14.65
CA ASP A 86 0.71 -9.64 13.40
C ASP A 86 1.96 -9.76 12.51
N PRO A 87 2.68 -10.89 12.58
CA PRO A 87 3.87 -11.10 11.78
C PRO A 87 3.63 -11.07 10.26
N ASP A 88 2.41 -11.34 9.78
CA ASP A 88 2.10 -11.38 8.36
C ASP A 88 2.18 -9.98 7.74
N ASP A 89 1.71 -8.96 8.46
CA ASP A 89 1.75 -7.55 8.04
C ASP A 89 3.17 -6.99 7.87
N ASN A 90 4.20 -7.67 8.39
CA ASN A 90 5.58 -7.26 8.14
C ASN A 90 5.95 -7.26 6.65
N LYS A 91 5.23 -8.00 5.79
CA LYS A 91 5.45 -7.94 4.33
C LYS A 91 5.33 -6.50 3.78
N TYR A 92 4.48 -5.67 4.38
CA TYR A 92 4.30 -4.26 3.99
C TYR A 92 5.46 -3.40 4.50
N THR A 93 5.85 -3.56 5.76
CA THR A 93 6.93 -2.75 6.37
C THR A 93 8.30 -3.12 5.80
N ASP A 94 8.57 -4.41 5.60
CA ASP A 94 9.80 -4.89 4.97
C ASP A 94 9.92 -4.41 3.52
N CYS A 95 8.83 -4.42 2.75
CA CYS A 95 8.77 -3.82 1.41
C CYS A 95 9.08 -2.31 1.47
N ALA A 96 8.43 -1.60 2.38
CA ALA A 96 8.59 -0.16 2.54
C ALA A 96 10.05 0.20 2.84
N LEU A 97 10.69 -0.53 3.74
CA LEU A 97 12.07 -0.29 4.14
C LEU A 97 13.07 -0.66 3.06
N ALA A 98 12.89 -1.80 2.40
CA ALA A 98 13.75 -2.21 1.29
C ALA A 98 13.73 -1.23 0.12
N ALA A 99 12.61 -0.53 -0.09
CA ALA A 99 12.40 0.41 -1.18
C ALA A 99 12.50 1.89 -0.79
N ASN A 100 12.93 2.17 0.44
CA ASN A 100 13.04 3.51 1.01
C ASN A 100 11.74 4.34 0.84
N ALA A 101 10.62 3.72 1.18
CA ALA A 101 9.30 4.34 1.16
C ALA A 101 9.24 5.49 2.17
N THR A 102 8.47 6.51 1.84
CA THR A 102 8.16 7.61 2.77
C THR A 102 7.06 7.20 3.73
N TYR A 103 6.04 6.50 3.22
CA TYR A 103 4.84 6.15 3.99
C TYR A 103 4.42 4.69 3.78
N VAL A 104 3.87 4.10 4.85
CA VAL A 104 2.90 3.02 4.76
C VAL A 104 1.51 3.62 4.99
N VAL A 105 0.56 3.30 4.12
CA VAL A 105 -0.83 3.73 4.26
C VAL A 105 -1.68 2.56 4.72
N SER A 106 -2.19 2.62 5.95
CA SER A 106 -3.07 1.60 6.55
C SER A 106 -3.96 2.23 7.61
N ASP A 107 -5.20 1.73 7.71
CA ASP A 107 -6.13 2.03 8.81
C ASP A 107 -6.09 0.98 9.93
N ASP A 108 -5.26 -0.07 9.78
CA ASP A 108 -5.14 -1.15 10.75
C ASP A 108 -4.38 -0.70 12.02
N ALA A 109 -4.86 -1.16 13.17
CA ALA A 109 -4.28 -0.87 14.46
C ALA A 109 -2.89 -1.50 14.64
N ASP A 110 -2.60 -2.62 13.98
CA ASP A 110 -1.33 -3.33 14.14
C ASP A 110 -0.14 -2.51 13.60
N PHE A 111 -0.36 -1.65 12.61
CA PHE A 111 0.65 -0.74 12.08
C PHE A 111 1.00 0.42 13.02
N ARG A 112 0.20 0.69 14.07
CA ARG A 112 0.41 1.85 14.96
C ARG A 112 1.75 1.84 15.67
N VAL A 113 2.39 0.68 15.79
CA VAL A 113 3.78 0.55 16.28
C VAL A 113 4.76 1.43 15.49
N LEU A 114 4.50 1.69 14.21
CA LEU A 114 5.31 2.57 13.36
C LEU A 114 5.29 4.02 13.84
N LYS A 115 4.18 4.51 14.43
CA LYS A 115 4.12 5.88 14.99
C LYS A 115 5.03 6.06 16.21
N GLN A 116 5.43 4.96 16.87
CA GLN A 116 6.29 4.94 18.05
C GLN A 116 7.74 4.53 17.74
N THR A 117 8.02 4.16 16.48
CA THR A 117 9.31 3.63 16.05
C THR A 117 10.15 4.79 15.47
N PRO A 118 11.16 5.31 16.20
CA PRO A 118 11.95 6.43 15.71
C PRO A 118 12.92 6.02 14.59
N PHE A 119 13.25 4.73 14.51
CA PHE A 119 14.09 4.15 13.48
C PHE A 119 13.67 2.70 13.23
N PRO A 120 13.56 2.26 11.97
CA PRO A 120 13.86 2.98 10.73
C PRO A 120 12.83 4.10 10.40
N PRO A 121 13.20 5.10 9.58
CA PRO A 121 12.34 6.24 9.29
C PRO A 121 11.20 5.84 8.34
N LEU A 122 10.11 5.33 8.91
CA LEU A 122 8.91 4.92 8.18
C LEU A 122 7.67 5.49 8.86
N GLN A 123 6.89 6.28 8.13
CA GLN A 123 5.72 6.96 8.68
C GLN A 123 4.43 6.20 8.31
N LEU A 124 3.55 6.02 9.29
CA LEU A 124 2.22 5.50 9.08
C LEU A 124 1.25 6.65 8.79
N LEU A 125 0.52 6.54 7.68
CA LEU A 125 -0.66 7.36 7.38
C LEU A 125 -1.92 6.50 7.39
N THR A 126 -3.00 7.05 7.91
CA THR A 126 -4.36 6.55 7.67
C THR A 126 -4.81 6.89 6.25
N SER A 127 -5.87 6.25 5.76
CA SER A 127 -6.46 6.57 4.47
C SER A 127 -6.95 8.02 4.40
N ASP A 128 -7.44 8.56 5.53
CA ASP A 128 -7.89 9.96 5.64
C ASP A 128 -6.71 10.94 5.59
N GLU A 129 -5.65 10.71 6.37
CA GLU A 129 -4.42 11.52 6.33
C GLU A 129 -3.79 11.49 4.92
N PHE A 130 -3.80 10.33 4.25
CA PHE A 130 -3.27 10.21 2.90
C PHE A 130 -4.11 10.96 1.86
N LEU A 131 -5.44 10.92 1.97
CA LEU A 131 -6.33 11.71 1.12
C LEU A 131 -6.09 13.21 1.27
N GLU A 132 -5.87 13.70 2.49
CA GLU A 132 -5.56 15.11 2.75
C GLU A 132 -4.26 15.55 2.07
N ILE A 133 -3.21 14.71 2.14
CA ILE A 133 -1.94 14.96 1.44
C ILE A 133 -2.16 15.07 -0.07
N LEU A 134 -2.86 14.09 -0.66
CA LEU A 134 -3.14 14.08 -2.10
C LEU A 134 -3.92 15.32 -2.55
N GLN A 135 -4.86 15.81 -1.74
CA GLN A 135 -5.63 17.02 -2.03
C GLN A 135 -4.78 18.28 -1.92
N SER A 136 -3.86 18.35 -0.95
CA SER A 136 -2.98 19.50 -0.77
C SER A 136 -1.93 19.65 -1.88
N GLU A 137 -1.48 18.55 -2.47
CA GLU A 137 -0.51 18.55 -3.58
C GLU A 137 -1.15 18.80 -4.96
N SER A 138 -2.49 18.76 -5.04
CA SER A 138 -3.24 18.99 -6.28
C SER A 138 -3.57 20.48 -6.55
N VAL A 139 -3.00 21.40 -5.75
CA VAL A 139 -3.16 22.86 -5.86
C VAL A 139 -1.87 23.49 -6.40
#